data_AF-A0A8I0FEC9-F1
#
_entry.id   AF-A0A8I0FEC9-F1
#
_cell.length_a   1.000
_cell.length_b   1.000
_cell.length_c   1.000
_cell.angle_alpha   90.00
_cell.angle_beta   90.00
_cell.angle_gamma   90.00
#
_symmetry.space_group_name_H-M   'P 1'
#
loop_
_entity.id
_entity.type
_entity.pdbx_description
1 polymer ?
#
loop_
_entity_poly.entity_id
_entity_poly.type
_entity_poly.pdbx_seq_one_letter_code
_entity_poly.pdbx_strand_id
1 'polypeptide(L)'
;MKYYIQETKWKQIFANLKSVKGIHSKDEDRLRKFMEAIWYIVQSGCQWQLLPEIYGNYRSVHKRFKKWCERGIWELKHYVSNSTLVADKGYDSNAFVASLESKGCEVVIPPKRNRKVQRYYDEHIYKERECFFGKIKHFRRIFSRFDKTATVFMGSVK
;
A
#
# COMPACT_ATOMS: atom_id res chain seq x y z
N MET A 1 20.57 -1.99 13.19
CA MET A 1 19.73 -1.59 12.04
C MET A 1 18.81 -0.47 12.54
N LYS A 2 18.81 0.70 11.90
CA LYS A 2 17.81 1.74 12.22
C LYS A 2 16.52 1.39 11.49
N TYR A 3 15.46 1.15 12.24
CA TYR A 3 14.13 0.91 11.67
C TYR A 3 13.46 2.25 11.39
N TYR A 4 12.97 2.44 10.17
CA TYR A 4 12.24 3.64 9.79
C TYR A 4 10.77 3.57 10.21
N ILE A 5 10.23 2.35 10.33
CA ILE A 5 8.87 2.12 10.81
C ILE A 5 8.90 2.08 12.34
N GLN A 6 8.14 3.00 12.94
CA GLN A 6 7.94 3.04 14.39
C GLN A 6 7.31 1.73 14.90
N GLU A 7 7.75 1.27 16.08
CA GLU A 7 7.32 0.00 16.68
C GLU A 7 5.79 -0.11 16.83
N THR A 8 5.13 0.98 17.22
CA THR A 8 3.67 1.03 17.41
C THR A 8 2.92 0.80 16.10
N LYS A 9 3.38 1.45 15.02
CA LYS A 9 2.83 1.27 13.67
C LYS A 9 3.15 -0.12 13.12
N TRP A 10 4.35 -0.64 13.40
CA TRP A 10 4.75 -1.98 13.00
C TRP A 10 3.80 -3.05 13.59
N LYS A 11 3.47 -2.96 14.88
CA LYS A 11 2.54 -3.89 15.53
C LYS A 11 1.15 -3.92 14.86
N GLN A 12 0.63 -2.76 14.48
CA GLN A 12 -0.64 -2.66 13.74
C GLN A 12 -0.55 -3.32 12.36
N ILE A 13 0.51 -3.01 11.61
CA ILE A 13 0.77 -3.60 10.28
C ILE A 13 0.91 -5.12 10.41
N PHE A 14 1.67 -5.60 11.40
CA PHE A 14 1.91 -7.00 11.64
C PHE A 14 0.64 -7.78 11.98
N ALA A 15 -0.21 -7.21 12.85
CA ALA A 15 -1.51 -7.79 13.19
C ALA A 15 -2.39 -7.99 11.93
N ASN A 16 -2.42 -6.99 11.06
CA ASN A 16 -3.17 -7.08 9.81
C ASN A 16 -2.53 -8.05 8.80
N LEU A 17 -1.20 -8.16 8.75
CA LEU A 17 -0.53 -9.14 7.89
C LEU A 17 -0.74 -10.59 8.37
N LYS A 18 -0.89 -10.79 9.68
CA LYS A 18 -1.15 -12.11 10.29
C LYS A 18 -2.52 -12.66 9.91
N SER A 19 -3.52 -11.80 9.67
CA SER A 19 -4.86 -12.22 9.25
C SER A 19 -4.91 -12.65 7.78
N VAL A 20 -3.91 -12.29 6.96
CA VAL A 20 -3.87 -12.65 5.54
C VAL A 20 -3.40 -14.09 5.35
N LYS A 21 -4.30 -14.95 4.86
CA LYS A 21 -4.02 -16.36 4.58
C LYS A 21 -2.83 -16.52 3.62
N GLY A 22 -1.87 -17.37 3.96
CA GLY A 22 -0.73 -17.70 3.10
C GLY A 22 0.43 -16.70 3.14
N ILE A 23 0.49 -15.80 4.12
CA ILE A 23 1.73 -15.10 4.48
C ILE A 23 2.47 -15.96 5.52
N HIS A 24 3.75 -16.23 5.28
CA HIS A 24 4.60 -16.90 6.28
C HIS A 24 4.96 -15.89 7.38
N SER A 25 4.07 -15.73 8.34
CA SER A 25 4.14 -14.78 9.46
C SER A 25 4.86 -15.34 10.70
N LYS A 26 5.45 -16.54 10.61
CA LYS A 26 6.17 -17.19 11.71
C LYS A 26 7.46 -16.45 12.10
N ASP A 27 8.02 -15.67 11.18
CA ASP A 27 9.26 -14.93 11.40
C ASP A 27 8.98 -13.43 11.24
N GLU A 28 8.70 -12.78 12.37
CA GLU A 28 8.36 -11.36 12.46
C GLU A 28 9.53 -10.49 12.00
N ASP A 29 10.77 -10.83 12.40
CA ASP A 29 11.96 -10.07 12.04
C ASP A 29 12.22 -10.08 10.53
N ARG A 30 12.04 -11.23 9.87
CA ARG A 30 12.14 -11.31 8.41
C ARG A 30 11.03 -10.55 7.70
N LEU A 31 9.82 -10.53 8.27
CA LEU A 31 8.71 -9.75 7.73
C LEU A 31 8.96 -8.25 7.90
N ARG A 32 9.50 -7.83 9.05
CA ARG A 32 9.89 -6.46 9.35
C ARG A 32 10.99 -5.97 8.43
N LYS A 33 12.08 -6.74 8.30
CA LYS A 33 13.16 -6.44 7.35
C LYS A 33 12.65 -6.28 5.92
N PHE A 34 11.72 -7.13 5.49
CA PHE A 34 11.08 -7.00 4.18
C PHE A 34 10.29 -5.70 4.05
N MET A 35 9.44 -5.36 5.02
CA MET A 35 8.63 -4.14 4.97
C MET A 35 9.49 -2.88 5.03
N GLU A 36 10.58 -2.90 5.79
CA GLU A 36 11.58 -1.85 5.84
C GLU A 36 12.35 -1.71 4.52
N ALA A 37 12.66 -2.84 3.85
CA ALA A 37 13.25 -2.83 2.52
C ALA A 37 12.35 -2.12 1.50
N ILE A 38 11.05 -2.44 1.54
CA ILE A 38 10.06 -1.78 0.69
C ILE A 38 9.98 -0.30 1.05
N TRP A 39 9.92 0.04 2.34
CA TRP A 39 9.88 1.43 2.79
C TRP A 39 11.10 2.23 2.30
N TYR A 40 12.30 1.64 2.38
CA TYR A 40 13.52 2.24 1.85
C TYR A 40 13.44 2.52 0.35
N ILE A 41 12.98 1.53 -0.45
CA ILE A 41 12.81 1.69 -1.90
C ILE A 41 11.77 2.76 -2.23
N VAL A 42 10.63 2.78 -1.52
CA VAL A 42 9.59 3.81 -1.69
C VAL A 42 10.17 5.19 -1.39
N GLN A 43 10.87 5.32 -0.26
CA GLN A 43 11.35 6.60 0.25
C GLN A 43 12.50 7.16 -0.59
N SER A 44 13.43 6.30 -1.01
CA SER A 44 14.62 6.69 -1.77
C SER A 44 14.40 6.73 -3.28
N GLY A 45 13.39 6.03 -3.79
CA GLY A 45 13.23 5.78 -5.22
C GLY A 45 14.39 4.98 -5.83
N CYS A 46 15.19 4.30 -5.00
CA CYS A 46 16.35 3.55 -5.48
C CYS A 46 15.92 2.32 -6.28
N GLN A 47 16.82 1.86 -7.15
CA GLN A 47 16.62 0.62 -7.89
C GLN A 47 16.70 -0.58 -6.97
N TRP A 48 15.98 -1.65 -7.31
CA TRP A 48 16.02 -2.91 -6.55
C TRP A 48 17.44 -3.44 -6.36
N GLN A 49 18.28 -3.38 -7.40
CA GLN A 49 19.69 -3.81 -7.31
C GLN A 49 20.53 -3.02 -6.30
N LEU A 50 20.16 -1.77 -6.04
CA LEU A 50 20.85 -0.86 -5.12
C LEU A 50 20.27 -0.94 -3.70
N LEU A 51 19.36 -1.87 -3.43
CA LEU A 51 18.86 -2.11 -2.08
C LEU A 51 20.04 -2.51 -1.17
N PRO A 52 20.28 -1.80 -0.06
CA PRO A 52 21.35 -2.14 0.86
C PRO A 52 21.22 -3.57 1.40
N GLU A 53 22.35 -4.29 1.46
CA GLU A 53 22.38 -5.70 1.88
C GLU A 53 21.86 -5.94 3.31
N ILE A 54 21.82 -4.89 4.14
CA ILE A 54 21.23 -4.92 5.49
C ILE A 54 19.76 -5.37 5.48
N TYR A 55 19.04 -5.18 4.36
CA TYR A 55 17.66 -5.60 4.16
C TYR A 55 17.54 -7.01 3.55
N GLY A 56 18.66 -7.60 3.18
CA GLY A 56 18.76 -8.90 2.53
C GLY A 56 18.88 -8.81 1.00
N ASN A 57 18.87 -9.97 0.36
CA ASN A 57 19.08 -10.07 -1.08
C ASN A 57 17.92 -9.44 -1.87
N TYR A 58 18.23 -8.45 -2.71
CA TYR A 58 17.21 -7.73 -3.49
C TYR A 58 16.36 -8.63 -4.38
N ARG A 59 16.91 -9.73 -4.93
CA ARG A 59 16.15 -10.66 -5.79
C ARG A 59 15.04 -11.33 -5.00
N SER A 60 15.34 -11.70 -3.76
CA SER A 60 14.37 -12.31 -2.84
C SER A 60 13.29 -11.31 -2.42
N VAL A 61 13.69 -10.08 -2.07
CA VAL A 61 12.76 -8.99 -1.72
C VAL A 61 11.86 -8.67 -2.91
N HIS A 62 12.42 -8.47 -4.11
CA HIS A 62 11.66 -8.20 -5.32
C HIS A 62 10.72 -9.35 -5.70
N LYS A 63 11.17 -10.60 -5.62
CA LYS A 63 10.32 -11.78 -5.89
C LYS A 63 9.14 -11.85 -4.92
N ARG A 64 9.38 -11.58 -3.63
CA ARG A 64 8.33 -11.54 -2.61
C ARG A 64 7.35 -10.40 -2.85
N PHE A 65 7.86 -9.21 -3.16
CA PHE A 65 7.06 -8.04 -3.51
C PHE A 65 6.14 -8.32 -4.69
N LYS A 66 6.70 -8.84 -5.80
CA LYS A 66 5.93 -9.22 -7.00
C LYS A 66 4.82 -10.22 -6.68
N LYS A 67 5.13 -11.27 -5.90
CA LYS A 67 4.14 -12.25 -5.45
C LYS A 67 3.03 -11.63 -4.61
N TRP A 68 3.34 -10.61 -3.80
CA TRP A 68 2.34 -9.89 -3.02
C TRP A 68 1.46 -8.99 -3.90
N CYS A 69 2.01 -8.39 -4.95
CA CYS A 69 1.22 -7.66 -5.95
C CYS A 69 0.26 -8.59 -6.70
N GLU A 70 0.75 -9.73 -7.20
CA GLU A 70 -0.06 -10.71 -7.94
C GLU A 70 -1.20 -11.29 -7.10
N ARG A 71 -0.99 -11.38 -5.79
CA ARG A 71 -2.00 -11.86 -4.83
C ARG A 71 -2.95 -10.76 -4.35
N GLY A 72 -2.78 -9.52 -4.80
CA GLY A 72 -3.55 -8.37 -4.31
C GLY A 72 -3.33 -8.09 -2.83
N ILE A 73 -2.22 -8.56 -2.23
CA ILE A 73 -1.95 -8.36 -0.80
C ILE A 73 -1.85 -6.88 -0.49
N TRP A 74 -1.18 -6.11 -1.35
CA TRP A 74 -1.08 -4.65 -1.22
C TRP A 74 -2.41 -3.90 -1.45
N GLU A 75 -3.46 -4.58 -1.89
CA GLU A 75 -4.76 -3.95 -2.08
C GLU A 75 -5.46 -3.74 -0.73
N LEU A 76 -5.98 -2.53 -0.54
CA LEU A 76 -6.66 -2.06 0.67
C LEU A 76 -7.79 -2.98 1.17
N LYS A 77 -8.32 -3.86 0.31
CA LYS A 77 -9.43 -4.77 0.63
C LYS A 77 -9.12 -5.74 1.79
N HIS A 78 -7.85 -6.03 2.06
CA HIS A 78 -7.40 -6.95 3.11
C HIS A 78 -7.01 -6.27 4.43
N TYR A 79 -6.78 -4.95 4.43
CA TYR A 79 -6.18 -4.24 5.56
C TYR A 79 -7.15 -3.36 6.35
N VAL A 80 -8.37 -3.20 5.86
CA VAL A 80 -9.33 -2.27 6.43
C VAL A 80 -10.40 -3.09 7.15
N SER A 81 -10.21 -3.24 8.45
CA SER A 81 -11.26 -3.51 9.42
C SER A 81 -11.14 -2.43 10.49
N ASN A 82 -12.25 -1.76 10.83
CA ASN A 82 -12.28 -0.65 11.80
C ASN A 82 -11.36 0.54 11.43
N SER A 83 -11.32 0.94 10.16
CA SER A 83 -10.58 2.13 9.71
C SER A 83 -11.39 2.94 8.70
N THR A 84 -11.17 4.25 8.68
CA THR A 84 -11.79 5.18 7.73
C THR A 84 -11.19 4.96 6.35
N LEU A 85 -12.01 4.51 5.40
CA LEU A 85 -11.61 4.27 4.03
C LEU A 85 -11.98 5.48 3.17
N VAL A 86 -10.95 6.16 2.66
CA VAL A 86 -11.09 7.29 1.75
C VAL A 86 -10.80 6.83 0.33
N ALA A 87 -11.75 6.96 -0.61
CA ALA A 87 -11.55 6.55 -2.00
C ALA A 87 -12.16 7.51 -3.03
N ASP A 88 -11.72 7.36 -4.29
CA ASP A 88 -12.22 8.13 -5.42
C ASP A 88 -13.70 7.88 -5.71
N LYS A 89 -14.39 8.92 -6.21
CA LYS A 89 -15.79 8.88 -6.69
C LYS A 89 -16.08 7.72 -7.67
N GLY A 90 -15.06 7.23 -8.38
CA GLY A 90 -15.18 6.07 -9.27
C GLY A 90 -15.55 4.77 -8.53
N TYR A 91 -15.18 4.64 -7.26
CA TYR A 91 -15.49 3.49 -6.39
C TYR A 91 -16.87 3.57 -5.74
N ASP A 92 -17.67 4.60 -6.04
CA ASP A 92 -19.06 4.71 -5.60
C ASP A 92 -19.95 3.68 -6.32
N SER A 93 -19.91 2.44 -5.82
CA SER A 93 -20.80 1.33 -6.16
C SER A 93 -21.49 0.84 -4.89
N ASN A 94 -22.80 0.63 -4.94
CA ASN A 94 -23.57 0.15 -3.78
C ASN A 94 -23.02 -1.16 -3.23
N ALA A 95 -22.66 -2.11 -4.11
CA ALA A 95 -22.07 -3.38 -3.70
C ALA A 95 -20.71 -3.20 -3.01
N PHE A 96 -19.91 -2.25 -3.48
CA PHE A 96 -18.59 -1.98 -2.91
C PHE A 96 -18.71 -1.32 -1.53
N VAL A 97 -19.56 -0.30 -1.41
CA VAL A 97 -19.82 0.40 -0.14
C VAL A 97 -20.39 -0.57 0.89
N ALA A 98 -21.40 -1.37 0.52
CA ALA A 98 -22.00 -2.35 1.43
C ALA A 98 -20.96 -3.39 1.92
N SER A 99 -20.02 -3.80 1.05
CA SER A 99 -18.95 -4.73 1.44
C SER A 99 -17.92 -4.14 2.40
N LEU A 100 -17.82 -2.81 2.47
CA LEU A 100 -16.93 -2.09 3.38
C LEU A 100 -17.63 -1.80 4.70
N GLU A 101 -18.90 -1.39 4.63
CA GLU A 101 -19.76 -1.22 5.81
C GLU A 101 -19.92 -2.55 6.56
N SER A 102 -20.10 -3.67 5.85
CA SER A 102 -20.15 -5.00 6.47
C SER A 102 -18.86 -5.41 7.17
N LYS A 103 -17.73 -4.75 6.86
CA LYS A 103 -16.43 -4.94 7.51
C LYS A 103 -16.19 -3.94 8.63
N GLY A 104 -17.18 -3.12 8.99
CA GLY A 104 -17.08 -2.09 10.03
C GLY A 104 -16.17 -0.92 9.63
N CYS A 105 -16.06 -0.63 8.33
CA CYS A 105 -15.24 0.48 7.84
C CYS A 105 -16.11 1.71 7.61
N GLU A 106 -15.66 2.86 8.09
CA GLU A 106 -16.29 4.14 7.78
C GLU A 106 -15.88 4.58 6.37
N VAL A 107 -16.85 4.77 5.47
CA VAL A 107 -16.59 4.96 4.04
C VAL A 107 -16.73 6.43 3.66
N VAL A 108 -15.60 7.10 3.38
CA VAL A 108 -15.55 8.48 2.90
C VAL A 108 -15.29 8.46 1.39
N ILE A 109 -16.37 8.28 0.62
CA ILE A 109 -16.36 8.29 -0.85
C ILE A 109 -17.41 9.29 -1.35
N PRO A 110 -17.02 10.30 -2.16
CA PRO A 110 -17.99 11.23 -2.71
C PRO A 110 -19.00 10.51 -3.62
N PRO A 111 -20.31 10.76 -3.46
CA PRO A 111 -21.33 10.15 -4.31
C PRO A 111 -21.23 10.65 -5.76
N LYS A 112 -21.49 9.76 -6.74
CA LYS A 112 -21.55 10.15 -8.16
C LYS A 112 -22.59 11.24 -8.41
N ARG A 113 -22.27 12.15 -9.32
CA ARG A 113 -23.14 13.30 -9.65
C ARG A 113 -24.51 12.86 -10.17
N ASN A 114 -24.58 11.71 -10.83
CA ASN A 114 -25.81 11.14 -11.39
C ASN A 114 -26.57 10.22 -10.42
N ARG A 115 -26.21 10.18 -9.13
CA ARG A 115 -26.89 9.36 -8.13
C ARG A 115 -28.22 9.99 -7.74
N LYS A 116 -29.28 9.17 -7.69
CA LYS A 116 -30.65 9.60 -7.31
C LYS A 116 -30.72 10.14 -5.88
N VAL A 117 -30.00 9.51 -4.95
CA VAL A 117 -29.90 9.93 -3.54
C VAL A 117 -28.45 10.20 -3.23
N GLN A 118 -28.12 11.46 -2.97
CA GLN A 118 -26.78 11.87 -2.56
C GLN A 118 -26.53 11.41 -1.12
N ARG A 119 -25.36 10.80 -0.88
CA ARG A 119 -24.96 10.36 0.45
C ARG A 119 -24.12 11.43 1.11
N TYR A 120 -24.27 11.60 2.42
CA TYR A 120 -23.36 12.42 3.21
C TYR A 120 -21.98 11.75 3.25
N TYR A 121 -20.93 12.57 3.18
CA TYR A 121 -19.54 12.14 3.35
C TYR A 121 -18.76 13.30 3.98
N ASP A 122 -17.71 12.99 4.73
CA ASP A 122 -16.84 14.01 5.31
C ASP A 122 -15.91 14.59 4.25
N GLU A 123 -16.13 15.86 3.87
CA GLU A 123 -15.33 16.56 2.89
C GLU A 123 -13.91 16.87 3.36
N HIS A 124 -13.71 17.08 4.66
CA HIS A 124 -12.41 17.40 5.23
C HIS A 124 -11.49 16.19 5.12
N ILE A 125 -11.98 15.02 5.54
CA ILE A 125 -11.25 13.75 5.42
C ILE A 125 -10.99 13.42 3.94
N TYR A 126 -11.94 13.70 3.04
CA TYR A 126 -11.74 13.48 1.61
C TYR A 126 -10.64 14.38 1.01
N LYS A 127 -10.57 15.65 1.41
CA LYS A 127 -9.55 16.59 0.91
C LYS A 127 -8.13 16.19 1.33
N GLU A 128 -7.95 15.54 2.48
CA GLU A 128 -6.65 15.07 2.96
C GLU A 128 -6.04 13.93 2.11
N ARG A 129 -6.86 13.28 1.27
CA ARG A 129 -6.44 12.20 0.37
C ARG A 129 -5.35 12.60 -0.62
N GLU A 130 -5.36 13.84 -1.09
CA GLU A 130 -4.42 14.37 -2.11
C GLU A 130 -2.96 14.32 -1.62
N CYS A 131 -2.71 14.53 -0.33
CA CYS A 131 -1.36 14.52 0.23
C CYS A 131 -0.74 13.11 0.33
N PHE A 132 -1.56 12.07 0.46
CA PHE A 132 -1.09 10.69 0.68
C PHE A 132 -1.08 9.87 -0.62
N PHE A 133 -2.20 9.83 -1.34
CA PHE A 133 -2.29 9.08 -2.59
C PHE A 133 -1.59 9.78 -3.75
N GLY A 134 -1.46 11.11 -3.72
CA GLY A 134 -0.61 11.85 -4.67
C GLY A 134 0.86 11.42 -4.56
N LYS A 135 1.38 11.29 -3.32
CA LYS A 135 2.71 10.73 -3.05
C LYS A 135 2.81 9.29 -3.56
N ILE A 136 1.87 8.42 -3.22
CA ILE A 136 1.85 7.03 -3.69
C ILE A 136 1.71 6.92 -5.22
N LYS A 137 0.92 7.78 -5.88
CA LYS A 137 0.77 7.80 -7.34
C LYS A 137 2.03 8.32 -8.04
N HIS A 138 2.76 9.26 -7.42
CA HIS A 138 4.09 9.66 -7.85
C HIS A 138 5.06 8.47 -7.77
N PHE A 139 5.03 7.73 -6.66
CA PHE A 139 5.78 6.48 -6.52
C PHE A 139 5.27 5.36 -7.43
N ARG A 140 4.00 5.34 -7.84
CA ARG A 140 3.43 4.35 -8.76
C ARG A 140 4.07 4.41 -10.14
N ARG A 141 4.57 5.57 -10.58
CA ARG A 141 5.41 5.69 -11.80
C ARG A 141 6.76 4.99 -11.65
N ILE A 142 7.35 5.00 -10.44
CA ILE A 142 8.58 4.27 -10.10
C ILE A 142 8.29 2.77 -9.87
N PHE A 143 7.15 2.43 -9.26
CA PHE A 143 6.72 1.07 -8.95
C PHE A 143 6.15 0.29 -10.15
N SER A 144 5.63 0.98 -11.17
CA SER A 144 5.02 0.34 -12.35
C SER A 144 6.03 -0.14 -13.39
N ARG A 145 7.30 0.26 -13.28
CA ARG A 145 8.39 -0.36 -14.04
C ARG A 145 9.19 -1.24 -13.10
N PHE A 146 9.08 -2.54 -13.30
CA PHE A 146 9.90 -3.61 -12.73
C PHE A 146 11.37 -3.49 -13.17
N ASP A 147 11.98 -2.30 -13.08
CA ASP A 147 13.34 -2.06 -13.56
C ASP A 147 14.32 -2.68 -12.58
N LYS A 148 14.83 -3.83 -13.00
CA LYS A 148 15.79 -4.63 -12.24
C LYS A 148 17.21 -4.08 -12.35
N THR A 149 17.51 -3.18 -13.29
CA THR A 149 18.88 -2.82 -13.67
C THR A 149 19.06 -1.32 -13.88
N ALA A 150 20.25 -0.83 -13.51
CA ALA A 150 20.60 0.60 -13.55
C ALA A 150 20.53 1.25 -14.92
N THR A 151 20.81 0.49 -15.97
CA THR A 151 20.77 0.94 -17.36
C THR A 151 19.36 1.35 -17.79
N VAL A 152 18.33 0.58 -17.40
CA VAL A 152 16.93 0.87 -17.76
C VAL A 152 16.37 2.03 -16.92
N PHE A 153 16.81 2.14 -15.67
CA PHE A 153 16.44 3.25 -14.78
C PHE A 153 16.95 4.59 -15.31
N MET A 154 18.22 4.67 -15.73
CA MET A 154 18.81 5.91 -16.27
C MET A 154 18.12 6.39 -17.55
N GLY A 155 17.60 5.48 -18.39
CA GLY A 155 16.80 5.85 -19.57
C GLY A 155 15.40 6.41 -19.25
N SER A 156 14.96 6.31 -17.99
CA SER A 156 13.65 6.77 -17.54
C SER A 156 13.71 8.08 -16.75
N VAL A 157 14.89 8.55 -16.36
CA VAL A 157 15.12 9.86 -15.76
C VAL A 157 15.40 10.85 -16.90
N LYS A 158 14.37 11.58 -17.33
CA LYS A 158 14.51 12.77 -18.15
C LYS A 158 14.32 14.00 -17.29
#